data_AF-A0A9Q8MCK0-F1
#
_entry.id   AF-A0A9Q8MCK0-F1
#
_cell.length_a   1.000
_cell.length_b   1.000
_cell.length_c   1.000
_cell.angle_alpha   90.00
_cell.angle_beta   90.00
_cell.angle_gamma   90.00
#
_symmetry.space_group_name_H-M   'P 1'
#
loop_
_entity.id
_entity.type
_entity.pdbx_description
1 polymer ?
#
loop_
_entity_poly.entity_id
_entity_poly.type
_entity_poly.pdbx_seq_one_letter_code
_entity_poly.pdbx_strand_id
1 'polypeptide(L)'
;MSLIILYNYIKHVSIFFIKKSIELFILFLSCILAVQLISVYAFDYIIDFSILIGGDEVRSFSSGFFPYRPTAVFSEPSIFSGVMLCLITIYYILSGNSKVILAGLASMALTFSILGVFLAFIAFSIIFYKNNFKNLILILFFFSLGFYFFNELLASRYDSFLQGDDSSNNIKIDVLNYLASSWEILFFGYGVIGKGAEAPSYFEALYDLTFFINMISMFGTIFGGFILFYIISEILKIKVTFRMFILIFLSLVKISSPMMLFFNFFIMMLFVLKYKGEVGEL
;
A
#
# COMPACT_ATOMS: atom_id res chain seq x y z
N MET A 1 -2.15 -17.77 -14.99
CA MET A 1 -1.38 -19.04 -15.02
C MET A 1 -0.15 -19.00 -14.11
N SER A 2 0.68 -17.95 -14.15
CA SER A 2 1.87 -17.80 -13.29
C SER A 2 1.58 -17.83 -11.78
N LEU A 3 0.56 -17.10 -11.32
CA LEU A 3 0.22 -17.02 -9.88
C LEU A 3 -0.31 -18.35 -9.29
N ILE A 4 -1.03 -19.15 -10.09
CA ILE A 4 -1.54 -20.46 -9.65
C ILE A 4 -0.38 -21.44 -9.45
N ILE A 5 0.58 -21.43 -10.38
CA ILE A 5 1.82 -22.22 -10.28
C ILE A 5 2.61 -21.76 -9.06
N LEU A 6 2.75 -20.45 -8.87
CA LEU A 6 3.47 -19.87 -7.73
C LEU A 6 2.81 -20.23 -6.40
N TYR A 7 1.48 -20.15 -6.29
CA TYR A 7 0.73 -20.58 -5.11
C TYR A 7 0.99 -22.05 -4.78
N ASN A 8 0.90 -22.93 -5.79
CA ASN A 8 1.14 -24.35 -5.62
C ASN A 8 2.58 -24.66 -5.18
N TYR A 9 3.56 -23.86 -5.60
CA TYR A 9 4.92 -23.99 -5.14
C TYR A 9 5.08 -23.48 -3.69
N ILE A 10 4.68 -22.23 -3.43
CA ILE A 10 4.93 -21.56 -2.13
C ILE A 10 4.23 -22.25 -0.97
N LYS A 11 3.05 -22.86 -1.18
CA LYS A 11 2.35 -23.60 -0.11
C LYS A 11 3.18 -24.75 0.48
N HIS A 12 4.16 -25.28 -0.27
CA HIS A 12 5.06 -26.34 0.17
C HIS A 12 6.41 -25.82 0.67
N VAL A 13 6.71 -24.52 0.51
CA VAL A 13 7.92 -23.91 1.06
C VAL A 13 7.77 -23.79 2.58
N SER A 14 8.86 -23.99 3.31
CA SER A 14 8.84 -23.84 4.77
C SER A 14 8.62 -22.38 5.18
N ILE A 15 7.92 -22.17 6.30
CA ILE A 15 7.67 -20.84 6.84
C ILE A 15 8.96 -20.10 7.15
N PHE A 16 10.01 -20.83 7.56
CA PHE A 16 11.33 -20.27 7.78
C PHE A 16 11.85 -19.53 6.54
N PHE A 17 11.82 -20.17 5.36
CA PHE A 17 12.28 -19.55 4.12
C PHE A 17 11.37 -18.41 3.68
N ILE A 18 10.04 -18.56 3.78
CA ILE A 18 9.09 -17.49 3.46
C ILE A 18 9.38 -16.25 4.31
N LYS A 19 9.49 -16.44 5.63
CA LYS A 19 9.78 -15.37 6.59
C LYS A 19 11.11 -14.69 6.28
N LYS A 20 12.16 -15.46 6.00
CA LYS A 20 13.49 -14.90 5.70
C LYS A 20 13.51 -14.14 4.37
N SER A 21 12.81 -14.62 3.35
CA SER A 21 12.67 -13.91 2.07
C SER A 21 11.98 -12.56 2.25
N ILE A 22 10.90 -12.51 3.03
CA ILE A 22 10.19 -11.25 3.31
C ILE A 22 11.08 -10.30 4.12
N GLU A 23 11.81 -10.81 5.12
CA GLU A 23 12.79 -10.03 5.89
C GLU A 23 13.82 -9.36 4.99
N LEU A 24 14.45 -10.14 4.11
CA LEU A 24 15.45 -9.64 3.17
C LEU A 24 14.85 -8.59 2.24
N PHE A 25 13.62 -8.78 1.77
CA PHE A 25 12.98 -7.84 0.87
C PHE A 25 12.60 -6.51 1.55
N ILE A 26 12.13 -6.55 2.81
CA ILE A 26 11.91 -5.34 3.62
C ILE A 26 13.23 -4.57 3.78
N LEU A 27 14.29 -5.25 4.21
CA LEU A 27 15.59 -4.60 4.43
C LEU A 27 16.17 -4.04 3.13
N PHE A 28 16.10 -4.79 2.03
CA PHE A 28 16.54 -4.36 0.71
C PHE A 28 15.84 -3.07 0.28
N LEU A 29 14.50 -3.05 0.33
CA LEU A 29 13.71 -1.88 -0.05
C LEU A 29 13.99 -0.67 0.85
N SER A 30 14.09 -0.87 2.17
CA SER A 30 14.45 0.20 3.10
C SER A 30 15.86 0.74 2.84
N CYS A 31 16.83 -0.12 2.49
CA CYS A 31 18.18 0.30 2.14
C CYS A 31 18.21 1.12 0.83
N ILE A 32 17.49 0.69 -0.20
CA ILE A 32 17.39 1.45 -1.47
C ILE A 32 16.82 2.85 -1.19
N LEU A 33 15.74 2.92 -0.41
CA LEU A 33 15.13 4.20 -0.05
C LEU A 33 16.12 5.10 0.70
N ALA A 34 16.88 4.55 1.65
CA ALA A 34 17.91 5.28 2.37
C ALA A 34 19.02 5.79 1.43
N VAL A 35 19.45 4.97 0.45
CA VAL A 35 20.42 5.37 -0.57
C VAL A 35 19.90 6.54 -1.41
N GLN A 36 18.63 6.52 -1.82
CA GLN A 36 18.03 7.65 -2.56
C GLN A 36 18.05 8.94 -1.72
N LEU A 37 17.64 8.86 -0.45
CA LEU A 37 17.68 10.02 0.45
C LEU A 37 19.09 10.56 0.64
N ILE A 38 20.05 9.68 0.92
CA ILE A 38 21.45 10.07 1.09
C ILE A 38 21.98 10.70 -0.21
N SER A 39 21.68 10.12 -1.38
CA SER A 39 22.14 10.65 -2.67
C SER A 39 21.65 12.07 -2.90
N VAL A 40 20.39 12.36 -2.60
CA VAL A 40 19.83 13.70 -2.83
C VAL A 40 20.30 14.67 -1.75
N TYR A 41 20.15 14.33 -0.47
CA TYR A 41 20.39 15.29 0.61
C TYR A 41 21.87 15.47 0.98
N ALA A 42 22.75 14.51 0.68
CA ALA A 42 24.19 14.64 0.94
C ALA A 42 25.02 14.93 -0.30
N PHE A 43 24.55 14.55 -1.51
CA PHE A 43 25.33 14.66 -2.74
C PHE A 43 24.61 15.42 -3.88
N ASP A 44 23.39 15.90 -3.65
CA ASP A 44 22.57 16.60 -4.65
C ASP A 44 22.40 15.78 -5.95
N TYR A 45 22.30 14.45 -5.81
CA TYR A 45 22.20 13.52 -6.92
C TYR A 45 20.95 12.66 -6.81
N ILE A 46 20.16 12.59 -7.89
CA ILE A 46 18.92 11.81 -7.93
C ILE A 46 19.20 10.44 -8.53
N ILE A 47 18.93 9.39 -7.77
CA ILE A 47 18.96 8.01 -8.27
C ILE A 47 17.55 7.55 -8.59
N ASP A 48 17.24 7.45 -9.89
CA ASP A 48 16.02 6.80 -10.37
C ASP A 48 16.26 5.30 -10.55
N PHE A 49 15.99 4.52 -9.50
CA PHE A 49 16.09 3.06 -9.58
C PHE A 49 15.01 2.43 -10.46
N SER A 50 13.89 3.12 -10.72
CA SER A 50 12.82 2.62 -11.59
C SER A 50 13.31 2.56 -13.03
N ILE A 51 13.95 3.62 -13.53
CA ILE A 51 14.58 3.65 -14.86
C ILE A 51 15.72 2.62 -14.95
N LEU A 52 16.55 2.49 -13.90
CA LEU A 52 17.67 1.54 -13.91
C LEU A 52 17.25 0.07 -14.09
N ILE A 53 16.03 -0.29 -13.67
CA ILE A 53 15.47 -1.63 -13.84
C ILE A 53 14.53 -1.74 -15.06
N GLY A 54 14.47 -0.70 -15.89
CA GLY A 54 13.66 -0.66 -17.12
C GLY A 54 12.19 -0.29 -16.92
N GLY A 55 11.85 0.36 -15.79
CA GLY A 55 10.52 0.89 -15.50
C GLY A 55 10.34 2.35 -15.93
N ASP A 56 9.21 2.93 -15.51
CA ASP A 56 8.86 4.34 -15.76
C ASP A 56 9.60 5.30 -14.83
N GLU A 57 9.74 6.57 -15.23
CA GLU A 57 10.35 7.63 -14.43
C GLU A 57 9.63 7.84 -13.07
N VAL A 58 10.41 8.10 -12.02
CA VAL A 58 9.87 8.30 -10.67
C VAL A 58 9.20 9.66 -10.50
N ARG A 59 8.02 9.66 -9.87
CA ARG A 59 7.33 10.87 -9.43
C ARG A 59 7.83 11.29 -8.04
N SER A 60 9.10 11.66 -7.96
CA SER A 60 9.78 11.99 -6.70
C SER A 60 9.62 13.44 -6.24
N PHE A 61 9.17 14.34 -7.12
CA PHE A 61 8.87 15.73 -6.74
C PHE A 61 7.36 15.92 -6.69
N SER A 62 6.84 16.49 -5.60
CA SER A 62 5.54 17.18 -5.68
C SER A 62 5.73 18.51 -6.41
N SER A 63 4.65 19.17 -6.81
CA SER A 63 4.65 20.56 -7.28
C SER A 63 5.27 21.49 -6.21
N GLY A 64 6.60 21.60 -6.20
CA GLY A 64 7.40 22.31 -5.19
C GLY A 64 8.80 21.72 -5.04
N PHE A 65 9.79 22.58 -4.77
CA PHE A 65 11.23 22.23 -4.71
C PHE A 65 11.63 21.42 -3.45
N PHE A 66 10.70 21.20 -2.52
CA PHE A 66 11.00 20.59 -1.23
C PHE A 66 9.74 19.92 -0.65
N PRO A 67 9.84 18.71 -0.07
CA PRO A 67 10.99 17.77 -0.04
C PRO A 67 10.99 16.77 -1.22
N TYR A 68 12.18 16.28 -1.60
CA TYR A 68 12.33 15.10 -2.47
C TYR A 68 11.69 13.88 -1.79
N ARG A 69 10.88 13.14 -2.54
CA ARG A 69 10.10 12.00 -2.05
C ARG A 69 10.67 10.72 -2.65
N PRO A 70 11.46 9.94 -1.90
CA PRO A 70 12.04 8.71 -2.42
C PRO A 70 10.95 7.66 -2.64
N THR A 71 11.18 6.77 -3.60
CA THR A 71 10.20 5.75 -4.02
C THR A 71 10.77 4.34 -3.99
N ALA A 72 12.04 4.19 -3.61
CA ALA A 72 12.87 3.02 -3.85
C ALA A 72 12.84 2.62 -5.34
N VAL A 73 12.27 1.45 -5.66
CA VAL A 73 12.16 0.90 -7.02
C VAL A 73 10.79 1.13 -7.66
N PHE A 74 9.91 1.91 -7.02
CA PHE A 74 8.55 2.15 -7.50
C PHE A 74 8.43 3.52 -8.16
N SER A 75 7.39 3.70 -8.98
CA SER A 75 7.11 4.99 -9.65
C SER A 75 6.56 6.06 -8.70
N GLU A 76 5.97 5.68 -7.56
CA GLU A 76 5.39 6.62 -6.60
C GLU A 76 5.72 6.30 -5.13
N PRO A 77 5.92 7.33 -4.28
CA PRO A 77 6.22 7.12 -2.86
C PRO A 77 5.08 6.41 -2.11
N SER A 78 3.84 6.69 -2.51
CA SER A 78 2.65 6.10 -1.89
C SER A 78 2.46 4.62 -2.25
N ILE A 79 2.87 4.21 -3.45
CA ILE A 79 2.87 2.80 -3.89
C ILE A 79 3.92 2.03 -3.09
N PHE A 80 5.13 2.57 -2.95
CA PHE A 80 6.16 1.98 -2.07
C PHE A 80 5.60 1.73 -0.67
N SER A 81 4.92 2.72 -0.06
CA SER A 81 4.36 2.55 1.28
C SER A 81 3.30 1.46 1.35
N GLY A 82 2.44 1.32 0.33
CA GLY A 82 1.47 0.24 0.25
C GLY A 82 2.13 -1.14 0.19
N VAL A 83 3.14 -1.29 -0.67
CA VAL A 83 3.91 -2.55 -0.81
C VAL A 83 4.64 -2.89 0.49
N MET A 84 5.33 -1.91 1.08
CA MET A 84 6.05 -2.10 2.35
C MET A 84 5.10 -2.51 3.48
N LEU A 85 3.90 -1.90 3.57
CA LEU A 85 2.90 -2.27 4.57
C LEU A 85 2.39 -3.71 4.40
N CYS A 86 2.14 -4.15 3.16
CA CYS A 86 1.78 -5.55 2.88
C CYS A 86 2.88 -6.53 3.36
N LEU A 87 4.15 -6.22 3.08
CA LEU A 87 5.29 -7.04 3.53
C LEU A 87 5.39 -7.08 5.05
N ILE A 88 5.30 -5.92 5.71
CA ILE A 88 5.30 -5.82 7.17
C ILE A 88 4.15 -6.62 7.77
N THR A 89 2.96 -6.55 7.17
CA THR A 89 1.78 -7.28 7.64
C THR A 89 2.01 -8.79 7.59
N ILE A 90 2.50 -9.33 6.46
CA ILE A 90 2.83 -10.75 6.36
C ILE A 90 3.95 -11.12 7.35
N TYR A 91 5.02 -10.32 7.42
CA TYR A 91 6.14 -10.57 8.31
C TYR A 91 5.73 -10.56 9.78
N TYR A 92 4.81 -9.68 10.16
CA TYR A 92 4.24 -9.61 11.50
C TYR A 92 3.38 -10.83 11.83
N ILE A 93 2.55 -11.31 10.89
CA ILE A 93 1.80 -12.57 11.05
C ILE A 93 2.75 -13.75 11.29
N LEU A 94 3.90 -13.77 10.60
CA LEU A 94 4.96 -14.78 10.76
C LEU A 94 5.86 -14.56 11.99
N SER A 95 5.42 -13.74 12.96
CA SER A 95 6.17 -13.41 14.18
C SER A 95 7.58 -12.88 13.88
N GLY A 96 7.68 -11.98 12.91
CA GLY A 96 8.90 -11.32 12.47
C GLY A 96 9.61 -10.50 13.55
N ASN A 97 10.91 -10.22 13.32
CA ASN A 97 11.71 -9.39 14.23
C ASN A 97 11.21 -7.94 14.22
N SER A 98 10.93 -7.38 15.41
CA SER A 98 10.44 -6.01 15.55
C SER A 98 11.38 -4.95 14.96
N LYS A 99 12.70 -5.18 14.96
CA LYS A 99 13.68 -4.24 14.37
C LYS A 99 13.49 -4.10 12.85
N VAL A 100 13.20 -5.20 12.16
CA VAL A 100 12.96 -5.20 10.71
C VAL A 100 11.64 -4.50 10.40
N ILE A 101 10.61 -4.74 11.20
CA ILE A 101 9.33 -4.04 11.10
C ILE A 101 9.54 -2.53 11.28
N LEU A 102 10.30 -2.11 12.29
CA LEU A 102 10.62 -0.70 12.52
C LEU A 102 11.39 -0.08 11.36
N ALA A 103 12.35 -0.80 10.75
CA ALA A 103 13.06 -0.34 9.57
C ALA A 103 12.09 -0.09 8.39
N GLY A 104 11.16 -1.03 8.16
CA GLY A 104 10.11 -0.88 7.15
C GLY A 104 9.20 0.33 7.43
N LEU A 105 8.65 0.45 8.64
CA LEU A 105 7.79 1.58 9.04
C LEU A 105 8.52 2.93 8.96
N ALA A 106 9.79 2.98 9.39
CA ALA A 106 10.61 4.18 9.25
C ALA A 106 10.82 4.54 7.78
N SER A 107 11.12 3.56 6.92
CA SER A 107 11.28 3.82 5.49
C SER A 107 9.99 4.33 4.84
N MET A 108 8.81 3.88 5.29
CA MET A 108 7.53 4.43 4.84
C MET A 108 7.36 5.90 5.24
N ALA A 109 7.67 6.27 6.48
CA ALA A 109 7.58 7.66 6.94
C ALA A 109 8.55 8.58 6.18
N LEU A 110 9.75 8.07 5.86
CA LEU A 110 10.79 8.78 5.11
C LEU A 110 10.48 8.97 3.61
N THR A 111 9.38 8.41 3.10
CA THR A 111 8.86 8.74 1.75
C THR A 111 8.31 10.16 1.66
N PHE A 112 8.02 10.80 2.80
CA PHE A 112 7.29 12.05 2.90
C PHE A 112 5.93 12.04 2.16
N SER A 113 5.36 10.86 1.92
CA SER A 113 3.99 10.74 1.43
C SER A 113 3.03 10.88 2.60
N ILE A 114 2.04 11.79 2.50
CA ILE A 114 0.97 11.91 3.51
C ILE A 114 0.38 10.52 3.83
N LEU A 115 -0.06 9.79 2.80
CA LEU A 115 -0.61 8.46 2.97
C LEU A 115 0.39 7.49 3.60
N GLY A 116 1.64 7.47 3.12
CA GLY A 116 2.68 6.58 3.64
C GLY A 116 2.98 6.79 5.12
N VAL A 117 3.04 8.06 5.53
CA VAL A 117 3.24 8.48 6.91
C VAL A 117 2.06 8.07 7.79
N PHE A 118 0.82 8.34 7.36
CA PHE A 118 -0.37 7.90 8.09
C PHE A 118 -0.43 6.38 8.24
N LEU A 119 -0.20 5.64 7.15
CA LEU A 119 -0.17 4.18 7.18
C LEU A 119 0.91 3.66 8.14
N ALA A 120 2.11 4.26 8.13
CA ALA A 120 3.19 3.90 9.03
C ALA A 120 2.82 4.13 10.51
N PHE A 121 2.21 5.27 10.84
CA PHE A 121 1.79 5.58 12.21
C PHE A 121 0.67 4.67 12.71
N ILE A 122 -0.35 4.42 11.87
CA ILE A 122 -1.45 3.52 12.22
C ILE A 122 -0.91 2.10 12.43
N ALA A 123 -0.06 1.61 11.51
CA ALA A 123 0.54 0.28 11.62
C ALA A 123 1.46 0.16 12.86
N PHE A 124 2.30 1.17 13.12
CA PHE A 124 3.11 1.25 14.34
C PHE A 124 2.24 1.13 15.59
N SER A 125 1.13 1.88 15.62
CA SER A 125 0.19 1.85 16.74
C SER A 125 -0.41 0.46 16.91
N ILE A 126 -0.90 -0.17 15.85
CA ILE A 126 -1.50 -1.52 15.95
C ILE A 126 -0.49 -2.57 16.42
N ILE A 127 0.75 -2.53 15.93
CA ILE A 127 1.79 -3.52 16.21
C ILE A 127 2.32 -3.38 17.64
N PHE A 128 2.62 -2.15 18.08
CA PHE A 128 3.30 -1.89 19.35
C PHE A 128 2.36 -1.52 20.50
N TYR A 129 1.07 -1.28 20.24
CA TYR A 129 0.11 -1.04 21.30
C TYR A 129 -0.12 -2.29 22.15
N LYS A 130 0.48 -2.31 23.35
CA LYS A 130 0.28 -3.36 24.36
C LYS A 130 -0.76 -3.02 25.43
N ASN A 131 -1.77 -2.20 25.10
CA ASN A 131 -2.82 -1.77 26.05
C ASN A 131 -2.24 -1.20 27.36
N ASN A 132 -1.15 -0.44 27.25
CA ASN A 132 -0.46 0.20 28.36
C ASN A 132 -0.49 1.71 28.13
N PHE A 133 -0.85 2.48 29.15
CA PHE A 133 -0.90 3.95 29.09
C PHE A 133 0.41 4.58 28.62
N LYS A 134 1.57 4.01 28.97
CA LYS A 134 2.88 4.48 28.47
C LYS A 134 2.99 4.38 26.95
N ASN A 135 2.46 3.31 26.36
CA ASN A 135 2.46 3.12 24.91
C ASN A 135 1.47 4.06 24.22
N LEU A 136 0.34 4.37 24.87
CA LEU A 136 -0.61 5.36 24.37
C LEU A 136 0.04 6.75 24.31
N ILE A 137 0.74 7.18 25.36
CA ILE A 137 1.49 8.45 25.36
C ILE A 137 2.53 8.47 24.25
N LEU A 138 3.30 7.38 24.09
CA LEU A 138 4.31 7.29 23.04
C LEU A 138 3.70 7.43 21.64
N ILE A 139 2.57 6.76 21.38
CA ILE A 139 1.84 6.86 20.12
C ILE A 139 1.34 8.29 19.88
N LEU A 140 0.72 8.91 20.89
CA LEU A 140 0.23 10.28 20.80
C LEU A 140 1.35 11.29 20.56
N PHE A 141 2.51 11.11 21.20
CA PHE A 141 3.69 11.93 20.99
C PHE A 141 4.23 11.80 19.55
N PHE A 142 4.35 10.57 19.04
CA PHE A 142 4.80 10.36 17.66
C PHE A 142 3.80 10.91 16.65
N PHE A 143 2.50 10.76 16.92
CA PHE A 143 1.45 11.31 16.07
C PHE A 143 1.46 12.85 16.06
N SER A 144 1.60 13.49 17.22
CA SER A 144 1.68 14.95 17.31
C SER A 144 2.96 15.49 16.66
N LEU A 145 4.09 14.80 16.82
CA LEU A 145 5.34 15.13 16.15
C LEU A 145 5.21 15.02 14.63
N GLY A 146 4.60 13.95 14.13
CA GLY A 146 4.28 13.79 12.72
C GLY A 146 3.37 14.91 12.21
N PHE A 147 2.28 15.21 12.92
CA PHE A 147 1.39 16.30 12.55
C PHE A 147 2.11 17.65 12.47
N TYR A 148 3.00 17.94 13.44
CA TYR A 148 3.80 19.16 13.44
C TYR A 148 4.68 19.30 12.20
N PHE A 149 5.43 18.25 11.82
CA PHE A 149 6.32 18.28 10.66
C PHE A 149 5.58 18.31 9.31
N PHE A 150 4.38 17.73 9.24
CA PHE A 150 3.59 17.66 8.01
C PHE A 150 2.51 18.74 7.90
N ASN A 151 2.37 19.63 8.87
CA ASN A 151 1.27 20.60 8.92
C ASN A 151 1.22 21.50 7.68
N GLU A 152 2.35 22.05 7.24
CA GLU A 152 2.41 22.91 6.05
C GLU A 152 2.05 22.14 4.76
N LEU A 153 2.52 20.90 4.67
CA LEU A 153 2.23 20.02 3.54
C LEU A 153 0.76 19.58 3.53
N LEU A 154 0.13 19.42 4.70
CA LEU A 154 -1.30 19.16 4.82
C LEU A 154 -2.13 20.40 4.47
N ALA A 155 -1.75 21.58 4.95
CA ALA A 155 -2.43 22.85 4.67
C ALA A 155 -2.40 23.17 3.17
N SER A 156 -1.23 23.11 2.53
CA SER A 156 -1.10 23.34 1.08
C SER A 156 -1.92 22.36 0.24
N ARG A 157 -2.01 21.09 0.66
CA ARG A 157 -2.85 20.08 0.00
C ARG A 157 -4.34 20.35 0.18
N TYR A 158 -4.75 20.75 1.38
CA TYR A 158 -6.13 21.14 1.64
C TYR A 158 -6.55 22.34 0.80
N ASP A 159 -5.70 23.37 0.71
CA ASP A 159 -5.96 24.55 -0.12
C ASP A 159 -6.02 24.19 -1.61
N SER A 160 -5.10 23.36 -2.09
CA SER A 160 -5.10 22.85 -3.48
C SER A 160 -6.37 22.05 -3.79
N PHE A 161 -6.86 21.27 -2.83
CA PHE A 161 -8.10 20.51 -3.00
C PHE A 161 -9.32 21.45 -3.14
N LEU A 162 -9.43 22.47 -2.28
CA LEU A 162 -10.51 23.45 -2.37
C LEU A 162 -10.46 24.29 -3.65
N GLN A 163 -9.28 24.55 -4.19
CA GLN A 163 -9.08 25.32 -5.42
C GLN A 163 -9.30 24.49 -6.69
N GLY A 164 -9.45 23.17 -6.57
CA GLY A 164 -9.58 22.27 -7.72
C GLY A 164 -8.24 21.75 -8.26
N ASP A 165 -7.12 22.25 -7.76
CA ASP A 165 -5.76 21.97 -8.26
C ASP A 165 -5.19 20.63 -7.75
N ASP A 166 -5.80 20.00 -6.75
CA ASP A 166 -5.44 18.63 -6.33
C ASP A 166 -6.03 17.58 -7.28
N SER A 167 -5.44 17.50 -8.48
CA SER A 167 -5.81 16.54 -9.52
C SER A 167 -5.97 15.11 -8.98
N SER A 168 -5.12 14.66 -8.06
CA SER A 168 -5.18 13.28 -7.55
C SER A 168 -6.48 12.97 -6.79
N ASN A 169 -6.95 13.88 -5.94
CA ASN A 169 -8.16 13.67 -5.13
C ASN A 169 -9.43 14.03 -5.90
N ASN A 170 -9.41 15.11 -6.69
CA ASN A 170 -10.57 15.53 -7.47
C ASN A 170 -10.94 14.50 -8.53
N ILE A 171 -9.95 13.94 -9.22
CA ILE A 171 -10.20 12.87 -10.20
C ILE A 171 -10.82 11.62 -9.54
N LYS A 172 -10.46 11.29 -8.29
CA LYS A 172 -11.08 10.16 -7.56
C LYS A 172 -12.56 10.40 -7.28
N ILE A 173 -12.93 11.64 -6.96
CA ILE A 173 -14.32 12.04 -6.77
C ILE A 173 -15.06 11.93 -8.11
N ASP A 174 -14.45 12.35 -9.22
CA ASP A 174 -15.02 12.23 -10.55
C ASP A 174 -15.29 10.77 -10.94
N VAL A 175 -14.39 9.84 -10.61
CA VAL A 175 -14.62 8.40 -10.81
C VAL A 175 -15.83 7.91 -10.01
N LEU A 176 -16.04 8.40 -8.79
CA LEU A 176 -17.20 8.01 -8.01
C LEU A 176 -18.50 8.61 -8.56
N ASN A 177 -18.45 9.87 -8.99
CA ASN A 177 -19.60 10.56 -9.59
C ASN A 177 -20.01 9.89 -10.91
N TYR A 178 -19.06 9.54 -11.76
CA TYR A 178 -19.36 8.85 -13.02
C TYR A 178 -19.81 7.41 -12.79
N LEU A 179 -19.30 6.70 -11.78
CA LEU A 179 -19.78 5.38 -11.39
C LEU A 179 -21.28 5.41 -11.03
N ALA A 180 -21.73 6.51 -10.41
CA ALA A 180 -23.12 6.73 -10.04
C ALA A 180 -23.97 7.39 -11.15
N SER A 181 -23.39 7.70 -12.32
CA SER A 181 -24.07 8.45 -13.38
C SER A 181 -25.13 7.64 -14.13
N SER A 182 -24.99 6.32 -14.18
CA SER A 182 -25.96 5.43 -14.81
C SER A 182 -26.03 4.07 -14.10
N TRP A 183 -27.19 3.43 -14.18
CA TRP A 183 -27.40 2.07 -13.65
C TRP A 183 -26.49 1.04 -14.31
N GLU A 184 -26.19 1.22 -15.60
CA GLU A 184 -25.34 0.33 -16.38
C GLU A 184 -23.92 0.32 -15.82
N ILE A 185 -23.33 1.51 -15.64
CA ILE A 185 -21.98 1.64 -15.08
C ILE A 185 -21.95 1.20 -13.62
N LEU A 186 -22.99 1.50 -12.83
CA LEU A 186 -23.05 1.06 -11.44
C LEU A 186 -23.12 -0.47 -11.29
N PHE A 187 -23.85 -1.17 -12.16
CA PHE A 187 -24.03 -2.62 -12.07
C PHE A 187 -22.87 -3.41 -12.70
N PHE A 188 -22.32 -2.95 -13.81
CA PHE A 188 -21.31 -3.67 -14.58
C PHE A 188 -19.90 -3.07 -14.48
N GLY A 189 -19.78 -1.87 -13.94
CA GLY A 189 -18.52 -1.17 -13.75
C GLY A 189 -17.98 -0.55 -15.04
N TYR A 190 -16.80 0.04 -14.92
CA TYR A 190 -16.03 0.57 -16.04
C TYR A 190 -15.44 -0.55 -16.92
N GLY A 191 -15.30 -1.76 -16.38
CA GLY A 191 -14.48 -2.81 -16.99
C GLY A 191 -12.98 -2.58 -16.79
N VAL A 192 -12.18 -3.48 -17.38
CA VAL A 192 -10.71 -3.36 -17.38
C VAL A 192 -10.31 -2.50 -18.58
N ILE A 193 -10.49 -1.19 -18.47
CA ILE A 193 -10.09 -0.26 -19.52
C ILE A 193 -8.63 0.13 -19.31
N GLY A 194 -7.78 -0.30 -20.24
CA GLY A 194 -6.38 0.11 -20.30
C GLY A 194 -6.23 1.53 -20.83
N LYS A 195 -5.12 2.18 -20.45
CA LYS A 195 -4.72 3.51 -20.93
C LYS A 195 -4.65 3.55 -22.47
N GLY A 196 -5.62 4.21 -23.10
CA GLY A 196 -5.49 4.73 -24.47
C GLY A 196 -5.06 6.20 -24.42
N ALA A 197 -4.36 6.70 -25.44
CA ALA A 197 -3.93 8.11 -25.51
C ALA A 197 -5.11 9.12 -25.48
N GLU A 198 -6.32 8.66 -25.83
CA GLU A 198 -7.55 9.44 -25.85
C GLU A 198 -8.46 9.18 -24.64
N ALA A 199 -8.05 8.32 -23.70
CA ALA A 199 -8.84 8.00 -22.54
C ALA A 199 -8.87 9.18 -21.55
N PRO A 200 -10.04 9.55 -21.00
CA PRO A 200 -10.14 10.58 -19.97
C PRO A 200 -9.20 10.33 -18.78
N SER A 201 -8.65 11.40 -18.20
CA SER A 201 -7.68 11.33 -17.10
C SER A 201 -8.20 10.61 -15.85
N TYR A 202 -9.52 10.46 -15.69
CA TYR A 202 -10.10 9.69 -14.60
C TYR A 202 -9.84 8.18 -14.66
N PHE A 203 -9.47 7.64 -15.82
CA PHE A 203 -8.99 6.26 -15.93
C PHE A 203 -7.65 6.04 -15.19
N GLU A 204 -6.89 7.10 -14.93
CA GLU A 204 -5.66 7.01 -14.12
C GLU A 204 -5.97 6.76 -12.64
N ALA A 205 -7.08 7.32 -12.12
CA ALA A 205 -7.48 7.17 -10.73
C ALA A 205 -8.22 5.86 -10.44
N LEU A 206 -8.72 5.17 -11.47
CA LEU A 206 -9.41 3.87 -11.33
C LEU A 206 -8.55 2.79 -10.68
N TYR A 207 -7.22 2.91 -10.75
CA TYR A 207 -6.29 2.00 -10.09
C TYR A 207 -5.76 2.53 -8.76
N ASP A 208 -6.18 3.72 -8.35
CA ASP A 208 -5.66 4.46 -7.18
C ASP A 208 -6.72 4.73 -6.09
N LEU A 209 -7.91 4.11 -6.18
CA LEU A 209 -8.87 4.05 -5.06
C LEU A 209 -8.52 2.90 -4.12
N THR A 210 -9.29 2.69 -3.06
CA THR A 210 -9.10 1.54 -2.16
C THR A 210 -9.53 0.24 -2.82
N PHE A 211 -9.07 -0.91 -2.34
CA PHE A 211 -9.49 -2.22 -2.88
C PHE A 211 -11.01 -2.37 -3.00
N PHE A 212 -11.73 -1.92 -1.97
CA PHE A 212 -13.20 -1.99 -1.91
C PHE A 212 -13.85 -1.19 -3.02
N ILE A 213 -13.40 0.05 -3.22
CA ILE A 213 -13.96 0.94 -4.24
C ILE A 213 -13.50 0.48 -5.64
N ASN A 214 -12.26 0.03 -5.78
CA ASN A 214 -11.73 -0.48 -7.04
C ASN A 214 -12.49 -1.70 -7.56
N MET A 215 -12.89 -2.63 -6.68
CA MET A 215 -13.65 -3.80 -7.13
C MET A 215 -15.02 -3.40 -7.68
N ILE A 216 -15.71 -2.50 -6.98
CA ILE A 216 -17.04 -2.02 -7.41
C ILE A 216 -16.92 -1.15 -8.67
N SER A 217 -15.93 -0.27 -8.75
CA SER A 217 -15.74 0.56 -9.93
C SER A 217 -15.36 -0.28 -11.15
N MET A 218 -14.36 -1.16 -11.07
CA MET A 218 -13.92 -1.95 -12.23
C MET A 218 -14.94 -2.99 -12.69
N PHE A 219 -15.58 -3.71 -11.76
CA PHE A 219 -16.43 -4.86 -12.09
C PHE A 219 -17.92 -4.63 -11.80
N GLY A 220 -18.28 -3.43 -11.35
CA GLY A 220 -19.64 -3.09 -10.96
C GLY A 220 -20.03 -3.68 -9.61
N THR A 221 -21.19 -3.28 -9.13
CA THR A 221 -21.73 -3.79 -7.86
C THR A 221 -22.04 -5.29 -7.88
N ILE A 222 -22.40 -5.86 -9.04
CA ILE A 222 -22.74 -7.28 -9.16
C ILE A 222 -21.49 -8.15 -9.06
N PHE A 223 -20.58 -8.07 -10.05
CA PHE A 223 -19.40 -8.92 -10.07
C PHE A 223 -18.35 -8.46 -9.04
N GLY A 224 -18.15 -7.15 -8.90
CA GLY A 224 -17.26 -6.59 -7.89
C GLY A 224 -17.71 -6.92 -6.47
N GLY A 225 -19.02 -6.86 -6.20
CA GLY A 225 -19.59 -7.27 -4.91
C GLY A 225 -19.35 -8.74 -4.60
N PHE A 226 -19.54 -9.63 -5.58
CA PHE A 226 -19.25 -11.06 -5.42
C PHE A 226 -17.77 -11.32 -5.14
N ILE A 227 -16.85 -10.69 -5.89
CA ILE A 227 -15.40 -10.82 -5.69
C ILE A 227 -14.99 -10.32 -4.30
N LEU A 228 -15.49 -9.16 -3.89
CA LEU A 228 -15.25 -8.61 -2.54
C LEU A 228 -15.73 -9.56 -1.47
N PHE A 229 -16.97 -10.03 -1.56
CA PHE A 229 -17.53 -10.96 -0.60
C PHE A 229 -16.68 -12.23 -0.50
N TYR A 230 -16.30 -12.81 -1.64
CA TYR A 230 -15.44 -13.99 -1.68
C TYR A 230 -14.10 -13.73 -0.98
N ILE A 231 -13.35 -12.70 -1.39
CA ILE A 231 -12.04 -12.38 -0.82
C ILE A 231 -12.13 -12.10 0.69
N ILE A 232 -13.10 -11.30 1.12
CA ILE A 232 -13.32 -10.99 2.54
C ILE A 232 -13.67 -12.27 3.31
N SER A 233 -14.53 -13.13 2.76
CA SER A 233 -14.89 -14.40 3.39
C SER A 233 -13.69 -15.34 3.57
N GLU A 234 -12.75 -15.34 2.62
CA GLU A 234 -11.52 -16.12 2.71
C GLU A 234 -10.54 -15.52 3.71
N ILE A 235 -10.41 -14.19 3.78
CA ILE A 235 -9.59 -13.50 4.78
C ILE A 235 -10.11 -13.75 6.20
N LEU A 236 -11.43 -13.78 6.40
CA LEU A 236 -12.07 -14.06 7.69
C LEU A 236 -11.79 -15.49 8.21
N LYS A 237 -11.46 -16.43 7.33
CA LYS A 237 -11.11 -17.82 7.70
C LYS A 237 -9.65 -17.97 8.14
N ILE A 238 -8.81 -16.95 7.96
CA ILE A 238 -7.40 -17.02 8.37
C ILE A 238 -7.34 -16.97 9.90
N LYS A 239 -6.63 -17.92 10.51
CA LYS A 239 -6.39 -17.96 11.96
C LYS A 239 -5.39 -16.89 12.38
N VAL A 240 -5.85 -15.64 12.49
CA VAL A 240 -5.05 -14.48 12.90
C VAL A 240 -5.70 -13.73 14.05
N THR A 241 -4.89 -12.98 14.80
CA THR A 241 -5.40 -12.09 15.84
C THR A 241 -6.13 -10.89 15.23
N PHE A 242 -7.02 -10.25 16.00
CA PHE A 242 -7.72 -9.03 15.55
C PHE A 242 -6.78 -7.92 15.09
N ARG A 243 -5.59 -7.79 15.72
CA ARG A 243 -4.57 -6.82 15.30
C ARG A 243 -4.02 -7.11 13.90
N MET A 244 -3.69 -8.37 13.65
CA MET A 244 -3.23 -8.83 12.33
C MET A 244 -4.34 -8.66 11.28
N PHE A 245 -5.58 -8.91 11.66
CA PHE A 245 -6.74 -8.69 10.79
C PHE A 245 -6.87 -7.21 10.38
N ILE A 246 -6.77 -6.26 11.32
CA ILE A 246 -6.79 -4.83 10.98
C ILE A 246 -5.62 -4.46 10.05
N LEU A 247 -4.42 -5.00 10.25
CA LEU A 247 -3.27 -4.74 9.38
C LEU A 247 -3.48 -5.23 7.95
N ILE A 248 -4.17 -6.37 7.77
CA ILE A 248 -4.56 -6.86 6.43
C ILE A 248 -5.47 -5.84 5.74
N PHE A 249 -6.50 -5.36 6.42
CA PHE A 249 -7.42 -4.35 5.86
C PHE A 249 -6.73 -3.01 5.61
N LEU A 250 -5.82 -2.59 6.49
CA LEU A 250 -5.01 -1.39 6.31
C LEU A 250 -4.14 -1.48 5.05
N SER A 251 -3.60 -2.67 4.75
CA SER A 251 -2.81 -2.91 3.55
C SER A 251 -3.62 -2.74 2.25
N LEU A 252 -4.91 -3.07 2.28
CA LEU A 252 -5.84 -2.97 1.15
C LEU A 252 -6.33 -1.54 0.85
N VAL A 253 -5.93 -0.55 1.67
CA VAL A 253 -6.25 0.87 1.44
C VAL A 253 -5.54 1.40 0.20
N LYS A 254 -4.28 1.01 -0.03
CA LYS A 254 -3.48 1.52 -1.16
C LYS A 254 -3.15 0.45 -2.21
N ILE A 255 -2.94 -0.79 -1.78
CA ILE A 255 -2.76 -1.91 -2.71
C ILE A 255 -4.15 -2.40 -3.07
N SER A 256 -4.66 -1.90 -4.19
CA SER A 256 -6.10 -1.84 -4.42
C SER A 256 -6.58 -2.42 -5.74
N SER A 257 -5.67 -2.77 -6.66
CA SER A 257 -6.06 -3.31 -7.97
C SER A 257 -5.49 -4.70 -8.23
N PRO A 258 -6.30 -5.66 -8.72
CA PRO A 258 -5.85 -6.93 -9.26
C PRO A 258 -4.93 -6.78 -10.48
N MET A 259 -4.87 -5.60 -11.08
CA MET A 259 -3.91 -5.31 -12.15
C MET A 259 -2.51 -5.09 -11.60
N MET A 260 -2.36 -4.74 -10.32
CA MET A 260 -1.05 -4.66 -9.68
C MET A 260 -0.56 -6.06 -9.31
N LEU A 261 0.59 -6.47 -9.86
CA LEU A 261 1.18 -7.78 -9.57
C LEU A 261 1.38 -8.00 -8.06
N PHE A 262 1.78 -6.96 -7.34
CA PHE A 262 2.01 -7.04 -5.91
C PHE A 262 0.71 -7.24 -5.10
N PHE A 263 -0.43 -6.70 -5.54
CA PHE A 263 -1.74 -6.99 -4.94
C PHE A 263 -2.02 -8.49 -4.99
N ASN A 264 -1.85 -9.10 -6.17
CA ASN A 264 -2.09 -10.52 -6.34
C ASN A 264 -1.15 -11.37 -5.49
N PHE A 265 0.12 -10.97 -5.40
CA PHE A 265 1.08 -11.60 -4.51
C PHE A 265 0.62 -11.54 -3.05
N PHE A 266 0.17 -10.37 -2.57
CA PHE A 266 -0.32 -10.19 -1.21
C PHE A 266 -1.51 -11.11 -0.91
N ILE A 267 -2.55 -11.11 -1.76
CA ILE A 267 -3.72 -11.99 -1.60
C ILE A 267 -3.32 -13.47 -1.63
N MET A 268 -2.46 -13.87 -2.56
CA MET A 268 -1.94 -15.24 -2.63
C MET A 268 -1.22 -15.63 -1.34
N MET A 269 -0.38 -14.75 -0.78
CA MET A 269 0.32 -15.00 0.48
C MET A 269 -0.66 -15.17 1.65
N LEU A 270 -1.74 -14.40 1.71
CA LEU A 270 -2.79 -14.60 2.72
C LEU A 270 -3.42 -15.99 2.60
N PHE A 271 -3.65 -16.49 1.39
CA PHE A 271 -4.17 -17.84 1.18
C PHE A 271 -3.14 -18.93 1.52
N VAL A 272 -1.86 -18.69 1.28
CA VAL A 272 -0.79 -19.57 1.76
C VAL A 272 -0.80 -19.63 3.28
N LEU A 273 -0.89 -18.49 3.97
CA LEU A 273 -0.96 -18.45 5.43
C LEU A 273 -2.20 -19.19 5.96
N LYS A 274 -3.36 -19.01 5.31
CA LYS A 274 -4.56 -19.78 5.64
C LYS A 274 -4.28 -21.29 5.62
N TYR A 275 -3.75 -21.79 4.50
CA TYR A 275 -3.43 -23.20 4.33
C TYR A 275 -2.44 -23.70 5.40
N LYS A 276 -1.36 -22.95 5.63
CA LYS A 276 -0.35 -23.26 6.66
C LYS A 276 -0.96 -23.35 8.05
N GLY A 277 -1.96 -22.51 8.37
CA GLY A 277 -2.69 -22.54 9.65
C GLY A 277 -3.71 -23.67 9.76
N GLU A 278 -4.17 -24.22 8.64
CA GLU A 278 -5.02 -25.42 8.60
C GLU A 278 -4.19 -26.69 8.83
N VAL A 279 -2.96 -26.75 8.29
CA VAL A 279 -2.04 -27.89 8.48
C VAL A 279 -1.19 -27.82 9.76
N GLY A 280 -1.36 -26.77 10.58
CA GLY A 280 -0.69 -26.64 11.88
C GLY A 280 0.78 -26.19 11.81
N GLU A 281 1.18 -25.52 10.74
CA GLU A 281 2.56 -25.03 10.56
C GLU A 281 2.78 -23.59 11.06
N LEU A 282 1.71 -22.83 11.37
CA LEU A 282 1.73 -21.44 11.84
C LEU A 282 1.76 -21.27 13.36
#